data_AF-A0A0N4WYQ2-F1
#
_entry.id   AF-A0A0N4WYQ2-F1
#
_cell.length_a   1.000
_cell.length_b   1.000
_cell.length_c   1.000
_cell.angle_alpha   90.00
_cell.angle_beta   90.00
_cell.angle_gamma   90.00
#
_symmetry.space_group_name_H-M   'P 1'
#
loop_
_entity.id
_entity.type
_entity.pdbx_description
1 polymer ?
#
loop_
_entity_poly.entity_id
_entity_poly.type
_entity_poly.pdbx_seq_one_letter_code
_entity_poly.pdbx_strand_id
1 'polypeptide(L)'
;MIKARAIKDMDPVTLKVRDWAGGKEKNIRDLLGSLNDVLWEGAEKWQQPRIGDLLSAAQVRRNYYKACLVVHPDKQVGEPHEELARAIFTKLKEAWNAFEKIGDELL
;
A
#
# COMPACT_ATOMS: atom_id res chain seq x y z
N MET A 1 10.85 -8.60 -24.83
CA MET A 1 12.14 -8.92 -24.20
C MET A 1 12.65 -7.87 -23.19
N ILE A 2 12.12 -6.63 -23.16
CA ILE A 2 12.58 -5.58 -22.23
C ILE A 2 12.16 -5.85 -20.76
N LYS A 3 10.99 -6.47 -20.52
CA LYS A 3 10.51 -6.74 -19.14
C LYS A 3 11.39 -7.68 -18.33
N ALA A 4 12.06 -8.66 -18.95
CA ALA A 4 12.83 -9.67 -18.22
C ALA A 4 14.17 -9.15 -17.66
N ARG A 5 14.74 -8.09 -18.26
CA ARG A 5 16.07 -7.59 -17.88
C ARG A 5 16.02 -6.68 -16.64
N ALA A 6 14.93 -5.94 -16.45
CA ALA A 6 14.73 -5.09 -15.27
C ALA A 6 14.47 -5.89 -13.98
N ILE A 7 14.05 -7.15 -14.07
CA ILE A 7 13.73 -8.00 -12.90
C ILE A 7 15.01 -8.47 -12.20
N LYS A 8 16.12 -8.58 -12.94
CA LYS A 8 17.35 -9.23 -12.46
C LYS A 8 18.14 -8.39 -11.44
N ASP A 9 17.88 -7.09 -11.40
CA ASP A 9 18.59 -6.11 -10.55
C ASP A 9 17.65 -5.45 -9.52
N MET A 10 16.38 -5.87 -9.44
CA MET A 10 15.44 -5.34 -8.44
C MET A 10 15.65 -6.04 -7.10
N ASP A 11 15.81 -5.24 -6.06
CA ASP A 11 15.86 -5.70 -4.68
C ASP A 11 14.60 -6.55 -4.33
N PRO A 12 14.73 -7.63 -3.53
CA PRO A 12 13.62 -8.52 -3.15
C PRO A 12 12.40 -7.82 -2.55
N VAL A 13 12.59 -6.75 -1.77
CA VAL A 13 11.48 -5.95 -1.20
C VAL A 13 10.71 -5.28 -2.34
N THR A 14 11.43 -4.72 -3.30
CA THR A 14 10.82 -4.04 -4.45
C THR A 14 10.02 -5.02 -5.29
N LEU A 15 10.52 -6.24 -5.50
CA LEU A 15 9.79 -7.31 -6.19
C LEU A 15 8.52 -7.72 -5.42
N LYS A 16 8.63 -7.95 -4.12
CA LYS A 16 7.49 -8.32 -3.26
C LYS A 16 6.36 -7.28 -3.33
N VAL A 17 6.70 -6.00 -3.18
CA VAL A 17 5.71 -4.91 -3.22
C VAL A 17 5.13 -4.73 -4.62
N ARG A 18 5.95 -4.87 -5.67
CA ARG A 18 5.48 -4.81 -7.06
C ARG A 18 4.46 -5.92 -7.35
N ASP A 19 4.76 -7.15 -6.94
CA ASP A 19 3.89 -8.29 -7.23
C ASP A 19 2.56 -8.19 -6.45
N TRP A 20 2.60 -7.68 -5.21
CA TRP A 20 1.40 -7.36 -4.43
C TRP A 20 0.54 -6.26 -5.06
N ALA A 21 1.17 -5.17 -5.50
CA ALA A 21 0.48 -4.01 -6.08
C ALA A 21 0.05 -4.24 -7.53
N GLY A 22 0.59 -5.27 -8.19
CA GLY A 22 0.36 -5.60 -9.59
C GLY A 22 -1.13 -5.69 -9.95
N GLY A 23 -1.58 -4.83 -10.86
CA GLY A 23 -2.99 -4.77 -11.29
C GLY A 23 -3.93 -4.03 -10.32
N LYS A 24 -3.43 -3.51 -9.20
CA LYS A 24 -4.17 -2.76 -8.17
C LYS A 24 -3.61 -1.35 -7.95
N GLU A 25 -2.62 -0.92 -8.73
CA GLU A 25 -1.77 0.24 -8.44
C GLU A 25 -2.54 1.57 -8.32
N LYS A 26 -3.72 1.65 -8.92
CA LYS A 26 -4.60 2.84 -8.89
C LYS A 26 -5.87 2.63 -8.06
N ASN A 27 -6.05 1.46 -7.45
CA ASN A 27 -7.23 1.16 -6.64
C ASN A 27 -6.85 1.05 -5.17
N ILE A 28 -6.99 2.18 -4.45
CA ILE A 28 -6.69 2.24 -3.01
C ILE A 28 -7.51 1.22 -2.20
N ARG A 29 -8.72 0.85 -2.64
CA ARG A 29 -9.55 -0.13 -1.94
C ARG A 29 -8.93 -1.52 -1.99
N ASP A 30 -8.43 -1.92 -3.15
CA ASP A 30 -7.82 -3.25 -3.33
C ASP A 30 -6.50 -3.35 -2.58
N LEU A 31 -5.70 -2.28 -2.58
CA LEU A 31 -4.46 -2.24 -1.80
C LEU A 31 -4.75 -2.35 -0.29
N LEU A 32 -5.69 -1.55 0.23
CA LEU A 32 -6.05 -1.62 1.65
C LEU A 32 -6.67 -2.98 2.02
N GLY A 33 -7.53 -3.53 1.15
CA GLY A 33 -8.20 -4.80 1.35
C GLY A 33 -7.29 -6.03 1.23
N SER A 34 -6.03 -5.87 0.81
CA SER A 34 -5.05 -6.94 0.69
C SER A 34 -3.70 -6.61 1.35
N LEU A 35 -3.68 -5.64 2.28
CA LEU A 35 -2.43 -5.17 2.88
C LEU A 35 -1.73 -6.25 3.73
N ASN A 36 -2.46 -7.22 4.31
CA ASN A 36 -1.86 -8.34 5.05
C ASN A 36 -0.95 -9.21 4.16
N ASP A 37 -1.19 -9.25 2.85
CA ASP A 37 -0.45 -10.10 1.92
C ASP A 37 1.01 -9.64 1.75
N VAL A 38 1.32 -8.40 2.15
CA VAL A 38 2.63 -7.78 1.94
C VAL A 38 3.32 -7.32 3.23
N LEU A 39 2.58 -7.13 4.32
CA LEU A 39 3.13 -6.77 5.62
C LEU A 39 4.11 -7.83 6.15
N TRP A 40 4.92 -7.41 7.12
CA TRP A 40 5.78 -8.30 7.89
C TRP A 40 4.98 -9.02 8.99
N GLU A 41 5.53 -10.12 9.49
CA GLU A 41 4.99 -10.82 10.67
C GLU A 41 5.05 -9.91 11.91
N GLY A 42 3.98 -9.88 12.70
CA GLY A 42 3.89 -9.02 13.88
C GLY A 42 3.40 -7.59 13.64
N ALA A 43 2.93 -7.26 12.42
CA ALA A 43 2.26 -5.98 12.13
C ALA A 43 0.84 -5.87 12.75
N GLU A 44 0.69 -6.20 14.03
CA GLU A 44 -0.59 -6.39 14.74
C GLU A 44 -1.46 -5.12 14.85
N LYS A 45 -0.85 -3.94 14.68
CA LYS A 45 -1.56 -2.65 14.68
C LYS A 45 -2.42 -2.45 13.43
N TRP A 46 -2.29 -3.32 12.44
CA TRP A 46 -3.14 -3.35 11.27
C TRP A 46 -4.23 -4.42 11.40
N GLN A 47 -5.48 -4.00 11.19
CA GLN A 47 -6.62 -4.90 11.05
C GLN A 47 -7.17 -4.74 9.65
N GLN A 48 -7.02 -5.77 8.81
CA GLN A 48 -7.43 -5.70 7.42
C GLN A 48 -8.96 -5.46 7.31
N PRO A 49 -9.38 -4.37 6.64
CA PRO A 49 -10.79 -4.08 6.45
C PRO A 49 -11.43 -5.11 5.52
N ARG A 50 -12.72 -5.38 5.74
CA ARG A 50 -13.53 -6.09 4.75
C ARG A 50 -13.93 -5.12 3.64
N ILE A 51 -14.38 -5.63 2.50
CA ILE A 51 -14.81 -4.77 1.38
C ILE A 51 -15.95 -3.81 1.78
N GLY A 52 -16.84 -4.25 2.69
CA GLY A 52 -17.90 -3.41 3.26
C GLY A 52 -17.39 -2.20 4.04
N ASP A 53 -16.17 -2.28 4.56
CA ASP A 53 -15.49 -1.20 5.29
C ASP A 53 -14.72 -0.25 4.37
N LEU A 54 -14.87 -0.39 3.05
CA LEU A 54 -14.17 0.41 2.02
C LEU A 54 -15.13 0.95 0.94
N LEU A 55 -16.44 0.91 1.15
CA LEU A 55 -17.43 1.33 0.15
C LEU A 55 -17.43 2.85 -0.06
N SER A 56 -17.63 3.61 1.01
CA SER A 56 -17.69 5.08 0.98
C SER A 56 -16.30 5.72 0.99
N ALA A 57 -16.21 6.95 0.48
CA ALA A 57 -14.96 7.70 0.52
C ALA A 57 -14.44 7.89 1.95
N ALA A 58 -15.32 8.25 2.90
CA ALA A 58 -14.96 8.44 4.30
C ALA A 58 -14.35 7.17 4.95
N GLN A 59 -14.89 5.99 4.62
CA GLN A 59 -14.36 4.70 5.04
C GLN A 59 -12.96 4.44 4.46
N VAL A 60 -12.77 4.73 3.17
CA VAL A 60 -11.45 4.63 2.52
C VAL A 60 -10.44 5.55 3.20
N ARG A 61 -10.78 6.83 3.45
CA ARG A 61 -9.86 7.78 4.12
C ARG A 61 -9.43 7.27 5.50
N ARG A 62 -10.40 6.81 6.29
CA ARG A 62 -10.14 6.29 7.64
C ARG A 62 -9.16 5.13 7.61
N ASN A 63 -9.36 4.16 6.72
CA ASN A 63 -8.50 2.98 6.63
C ASN A 63 -7.14 3.31 6.02
N TYR A 64 -7.07 4.23 5.06
CA TYR A 64 -5.81 4.74 4.53
C TYR A 64 -4.94 5.35 5.64
N TYR A 65 -5.48 6.25 6.47
CA TYR A 65 -4.71 6.85 7.56
C TYR A 65 -4.26 5.81 8.58
N LYS A 66 -5.09 4.81 8.91
CA LYS A 66 -4.69 3.69 9.77
C LYS A 66 -3.53 2.90 9.16
N ALA A 67 -3.58 2.60 7.86
CA ALA A 67 -2.49 1.91 7.17
C ALA A 67 -1.20 2.73 7.22
N CYS A 68 -1.28 4.04 6.96
CA CYS A 68 -0.13 4.95 7.08
C CYS A 68 0.49 4.93 8.47
N LEU A 69 -0.29 4.86 9.55
CA LEU A 69 0.26 4.77 10.92
C LEU A 69 1.06 3.48 11.16
N VAL A 70 0.74 2.40 10.45
CA VAL A 70 1.44 1.12 10.53
C VAL A 70 2.72 1.16 9.70
N VAL A 71 2.67 1.66 8.47
CA VAL A 71 3.81 1.60 7.53
C VAL A 71 4.58 2.91 7.39
N HIS A 72 4.36 3.91 8.26
CA HIS A 72 5.05 5.19 8.15
C HIS A 72 6.58 5.01 8.27
N PRO A 73 7.40 5.52 7.33
CA PRO A 73 8.85 5.34 7.37
C PRO A 73 9.48 5.77 8.69
N ASP A 74 9.10 6.93 9.25
CA ASP A 74 9.63 7.44 10.52
C ASP A 74 9.39 6.50 11.71
N LYS A 75 8.34 5.67 11.66
CA LYS A 75 8.03 4.71 12.74
C LYS A 75 8.80 3.40 12.61
N GLN A 76 9.36 3.13 11.43
CA GLN A 76 10.07 1.89 11.11
C GLN A 76 11.57 2.10 10.92
N VAL A 77 12.10 3.27 11.28
CA VAL A 77 13.55 3.56 11.20
C VAL A 77 14.34 2.57 12.05
N GLY A 78 15.31 1.89 11.44
CA GLY A 78 16.16 0.91 12.10
C GLY A 78 15.52 -0.46 12.30
N GLU A 79 14.25 -0.64 11.92
CA GLU A 79 13.60 -1.94 11.97
C GLU A 79 13.97 -2.80 10.75
N PRO A 80 13.97 -4.14 10.86
CA PRO A 80 14.30 -5.03 9.73
C PRO A 80 13.40 -4.86 8.50
N HIS A 81 12.23 -4.24 8.67
CA HIS A 81 11.22 -4.03 7.64
C HIS A 81 11.09 -2.57 7.20
N GLU A 82 12.06 -1.70 7.54
CA GLU A 82 12.05 -0.27 7.17
C GLU A 82 11.82 -0.06 5.67
N GLU A 83 12.61 -0.75 4.84
CA GLU A 83 12.55 -0.61 3.38
C GLU A 83 11.21 -1.12 2.82
N LEU A 84 10.68 -2.20 3.39
CA LEU A 84 9.38 -2.76 3.03
C LEU A 84 8.25 -1.79 3.39
N ALA A 85 8.27 -1.22 4.58
CA ALA A 85 7.31 -0.21 5.02
C ALA A 85 7.34 1.02 4.10
N ARG A 86 8.53 1.52 3.75
CA ARG A 86 8.73 2.65 2.84
C ARG A 86 8.17 2.38 1.44
N ALA A 87 8.41 1.18 0.91
CA ALA A 87 7.89 0.77 -0.40
C ALA A 87 6.36 0.64 -0.40
N ILE A 88 5.77 0.02 0.63
CA ILE A 88 4.31 -0.07 0.80
C ILE A 88 3.69 1.32 0.93
N PHE A 89 4.24 2.18 1.79
CA PHE A 89 3.76 3.55 2.01
C PHE A 89 3.73 4.35 0.71
N THR A 90 4.77 4.21 -0.11
CA THR A 90 4.84 4.86 -1.43
C THR A 90 3.68 4.43 -2.33
N LYS A 91 3.38 3.12 -2.40
CA LYS A 91 2.26 2.60 -3.20
C LYS A 91 0.89 3.02 -2.68
N LEU A 92 0.70 3.03 -1.37
CA LEU A 92 -0.53 3.55 -0.78
C LEU A 92 -0.71 5.04 -1.09
N LYS A 93 0.36 5.84 -1.04
CA LYS A 93 0.29 7.28 -1.32
C LYS A 93 0.01 7.58 -2.80
N GLU A 94 0.60 6.83 -3.72
CA GLU A 94 0.30 6.92 -5.15
C GLU A 94 -1.19 6.66 -5.44
N ALA A 95 -1.73 5.57 -4.90
CA ALA A 95 -3.14 5.20 -5.09
C ALA A 95 -4.10 6.18 -4.38
N TRP A 96 -3.72 6.68 -3.20
CA TRP A 96 -4.47 7.71 -2.47
C TRP A 96 -4.58 9.01 -3.27
N ASN A 97 -3.47 9.50 -3.82
CA ASN A 97 -3.47 10.72 -4.63
C ASN A 97 -4.37 10.57 -5.87
N ALA A 98 -4.39 9.39 -6.49
CA ALA A 98 -5.30 9.10 -7.59
C ALA A 98 -6.77 9.08 -7.13
N PHE A 99 -7.05 8.52 -5.95
CA PHE A 99 -8.38 8.48 -5.36
C PHE A 99 -8.92 9.89 -5.03
N GLU A 100 -8.10 10.76 -4.43
CA GLU A 100 -8.53 12.13 -4.08
C GLU A 100 -8.75 12.97 -5.33
N LYS A 101 -7.90 12.83 -6.36
CA LYS A 101 -8.10 13.54 -7.63
C LYS A 101 -9.46 13.23 -8.29
N ILE A 102 -9.90 11.97 -8.25
CA ILE A 102 -11.22 11.58 -8.76
C ILE A 102 -12.34 12.15 -7.88
N GLY A 103 -12.14 12.20 -6.56
CA GLY A 103 -13.10 12.80 -5.63
C GLY A 103 -13.30 14.30 -5.87
N ASP A 104 -12.22 15.01 -6.18
CA ASP A 104 -12.24 16.45 -6.49
C ASP A 104 -12.85 16.76 -7.86
N GLU A 105 -12.70 15.86 -8.85
CA GLU A 105 -13.30 16.02 -10.20
C GLU A 105 -14.80 15.73 -10.24
N LEU A 106 -15.38 15.16 -9.17
CA LEU A 106 -16.81 14.83 -9.04
C LEU A 106 -17.58 15.84 -8.15
N LEU A 107 -16.95 16.97 -7.80
CA LEU A 107 -17.54 18.13 -7.12
C LEU A 107 -17.60 19.33 -8.07
#